data_AF-G7VAQ1-F1
#
_entry.id   AF-G7VAQ1-F1
#
_cell.length_a   1.000
_cell.length_b   1.000
_cell.length_c   1.000
_cell.angle_alpha   90.00
_cell.angle_beta   90.00
_cell.angle_gamma   90.00
#
_symmetry.space_group_name_H-M   'P 1'
#
loop_
_entity.id
_entity.type
_entity.pdbx_description
1 polymer ?
#
loop_
_entity_poly.entity_id
_entity_poly.type
_entity_poly.pdbx_seq_one_letter_code
_entity_poly.pdbx_strand_id
1 'polypeptide(L)'
;MFLYMGVVLFMPFTTYHLASSLLVGVLLRGRVNWLSFLIVSTFLVDVEPLAKMVLDLPGPLHGLAHTFAAAAVLGPATGLALYAARGFLRPLSNAFLLEGAESLGAYALGGAAGWALHVFMDMPLYPEMKPFYPLEGNPLLLASVDPLDSWLGVAWVYDLVLASGFFAYAAYLYFSYGGGGSGRAAAGLALMASFFASVFATAVGQSVLLLGALVGVFLFYSALWGAAGRGVFLAAAATLLSASLLLLVRRLVFGDFEVFITSFVSDEFYVASWYVPLVAGFALTWPALRRVGAPRLWLYATAAGVATLWILVGGALLAVGLLGLLSSLPRRLAAGGQA
;
A
#
# COMPACT_ATOMS: atom_id res chain seq x y z
N MET A 1 -10.16 15.22 28.02
CA MET A 1 -10.63 15.51 26.64
C MET A 1 -9.51 16.07 25.73
N PHE A 2 -8.22 15.78 26.00
CA PHE A 2 -7.07 16.24 25.20
C PHE A 2 -6.13 15.10 24.76
N LEU A 3 -6.45 13.85 25.09
CA LEU A 3 -5.59 12.68 24.86
C LEU A 3 -6.01 11.82 23.65
N TYR A 4 -7.13 12.14 22.99
CA TYR A 4 -7.61 11.43 21.79
C TYR A 4 -7.14 12.05 20.47
N MET A 5 -6.38 13.16 20.49
CA MET A 5 -5.82 13.79 19.27
C MET A 5 -4.36 13.44 18.99
N GLY A 6 -3.72 12.62 19.83
CA GLY A 6 -2.30 12.24 19.69
C GLY A 6 -2.03 11.03 18.79
N VAL A 7 -3.08 10.41 18.24
CA VAL A 7 -3.01 9.25 17.36
C VAL A 7 -3.74 9.58 16.06
N VAL A 8 -3.48 10.77 15.49
CA VAL A 8 -3.59 10.92 14.05
C VAL A 8 -2.37 10.20 13.50
N LEU A 9 -2.52 8.89 13.33
CA LEU A 9 -1.53 8.05 12.67
C LEU A 9 -1.30 8.67 11.30
N PHE A 10 -0.16 9.35 11.15
CA PHE A 10 0.62 9.24 9.94
C PHE A 10 0.65 7.76 9.58
N MET A 11 0.18 7.37 8.38
CA MET A 11 0.67 6.31 7.47
C MET A 11 -0.46 5.94 6.44
N PRO A 12 -0.17 5.17 5.38
CA PRO A 12 -0.01 5.60 3.99
C PRO A 12 -1.30 5.42 3.15
N PHE A 13 -2.04 6.51 2.91
CA PHE A 13 -3.24 6.53 2.06
C PHE A 13 -2.99 6.07 0.61
N THR A 14 -1.73 6.08 0.19
CA THR A 14 -1.23 5.52 -1.06
C THR A 14 -1.83 4.14 -1.39
N THR A 15 -2.10 3.28 -0.39
CA THR A 15 -2.69 1.96 -0.65
C THR A 15 -4.16 2.04 -1.08
N TYR A 16 -4.96 2.91 -0.45
CA TYR A 16 -6.36 3.14 -0.83
C TYR A 16 -6.48 3.85 -2.17
N HIS A 17 -5.58 4.83 -2.44
CA HIS A 17 -5.48 5.45 -3.76
C HIS A 17 -5.04 4.46 -4.83
N LEU A 18 -4.06 3.60 -4.55
CA LEU A 18 -3.65 2.54 -5.46
C LEU A 18 -4.82 1.62 -5.78
N ALA A 19 -5.55 1.14 -4.78
CA ALA A 19 -6.65 0.21 -5.01
C ALA A 19 -7.83 0.84 -5.75
N SER A 20 -8.25 2.06 -5.40
CA SER A 20 -9.26 2.78 -6.20
C SER A 20 -8.80 2.96 -7.65
N SER A 21 -7.50 3.18 -7.86
CA SER A 21 -6.91 3.31 -9.20
C SER A 21 -6.82 2.00 -9.96
N LEU A 22 -6.61 0.88 -9.28
CA LEU A 22 -6.72 -0.45 -9.87
C LEU A 22 -8.16 -0.74 -10.26
N LEU A 23 -9.13 -0.44 -9.38
CA LEU A 23 -10.56 -0.64 -9.64
C LEU A 23 -11.03 0.14 -10.87
N VAL A 24 -10.87 1.47 -10.82
CA VAL A 24 -11.34 2.38 -11.87
C VAL A 24 -10.48 2.25 -13.12
N GLY A 25 -9.19 2.00 -12.96
CA GLY A 25 -8.26 1.83 -14.07
C GLY A 25 -8.60 0.62 -14.94
N VAL A 26 -9.00 -0.52 -14.34
CA VAL A 26 -9.51 -1.67 -15.10
C VAL A 26 -10.71 -1.25 -15.97
N LEU A 27 -11.64 -0.45 -15.44
CA LEU A 27 -12.83 0.00 -16.17
C LEU A 27 -12.49 0.99 -17.29
N LEU A 28 -11.50 1.85 -17.06
CA LEU A 28 -11.10 2.92 -17.98
C LEU A 28 -9.97 2.55 -18.95
N ARG A 29 -9.36 1.37 -18.84
CA ARG A 29 -8.14 0.97 -19.58
C ARG A 29 -8.20 1.16 -21.10
N GLY A 30 -9.39 1.07 -21.71
CA GLY A 30 -9.57 1.32 -23.15
C GLY A 30 -9.55 2.80 -23.56
N ARG A 31 -9.61 3.73 -22.60
CA ARG A 31 -9.73 5.18 -22.83
C ARG A 31 -8.57 5.98 -22.25
N VAL A 32 -7.98 5.50 -21.16
CA VAL A 32 -6.85 6.16 -20.49
C VAL A 32 -5.59 5.32 -20.59
N ASN A 33 -4.43 5.98 -20.49
CA ASN A 33 -3.21 5.25 -20.18
C ASN A 33 -3.25 4.83 -18.71
N TRP A 34 -3.31 3.52 -18.46
CA TRP A 34 -3.56 3.00 -17.11
C TRP A 34 -2.40 3.31 -16.15
N LEU A 35 -1.14 3.18 -16.59
CA LEU A 35 0.00 3.55 -15.75
C LEU A 35 -0.01 5.04 -15.41
N SER A 36 -0.31 5.93 -16.37
CA SER A 36 -0.44 7.37 -16.10
C SER A 36 -1.54 7.66 -15.09
N PHE A 37 -2.70 7.03 -15.25
CA PHE A 37 -3.82 7.16 -14.33
C PHE A 37 -3.40 6.78 -12.91
N LEU A 38 -2.78 5.60 -12.75
CA LEU A 38 -2.33 5.05 -11.47
C LEU A 38 -1.27 5.91 -10.79
N ILE A 39 -0.23 6.35 -11.53
CA ILE A 39 0.84 7.17 -10.94
C ILE A 39 0.27 8.49 -10.41
N VAL A 40 -0.60 9.12 -11.19
CA VAL A 40 -1.13 10.44 -10.84
C VAL A 40 -2.02 10.32 -9.61
N SER A 41 -2.96 9.39 -9.59
CA SER A 41 -3.89 9.19 -8.47
C SER A 41 -3.23 8.68 -7.20
N THR A 42 -2.10 7.97 -7.28
CA THR A 42 -1.47 7.31 -6.12
C THR A 42 -0.35 8.13 -5.49
N PHE A 43 0.34 8.98 -6.27
CA PHE A 43 1.57 9.64 -5.79
C PHE A 43 1.63 11.13 -6.08
N LEU A 44 1.22 11.57 -7.27
CA LEU A 44 1.56 12.94 -7.70
C LEU A 44 0.77 14.01 -6.96
N VAL A 45 -0.48 13.74 -6.61
CA VAL A 45 -1.31 14.71 -5.87
C VAL A 45 -0.79 14.91 -4.44
N ASP A 46 -0.28 13.84 -3.82
CA ASP A 46 0.31 13.83 -2.47
C ASP A 46 1.66 14.57 -2.35
N VAL A 47 2.25 15.04 -3.45
CA VAL A 47 3.48 15.83 -3.39
C VAL A 47 3.27 17.14 -2.61
N GLU A 48 2.09 17.77 -2.71
CA GLU A 48 1.76 18.97 -1.93
C GLU A 48 1.77 18.71 -0.42
N PRO A 49 0.95 17.79 0.13
CA PRO A 49 0.93 17.54 1.56
C PRO A 49 2.28 17.00 2.05
N LEU A 50 2.96 16.14 1.28
CA LEU A 50 4.31 15.69 1.62
C LEU A 50 5.30 16.85 1.76
N ALA A 51 5.31 17.78 0.81
CA ALA A 51 6.18 18.94 0.87
C ALA A 51 5.88 19.82 2.08
N LYS A 52 4.60 20.03 2.42
CA LYS A 52 4.21 20.82 3.60
C LYS A 52 4.66 20.16 4.89
N MET A 53 4.56 18.84 5.02
CA MET A 53 5.02 18.11 6.20
C MET A 53 6.54 18.13 6.33
N VAL A 54 7.26 17.89 5.23
CA VAL A 54 8.74 17.79 5.24
C VAL A 54 9.40 19.15 5.43
N LEU A 55 8.82 20.22 4.89
CA LEU A 55 9.39 21.57 4.92
C LEU A 55 8.72 22.49 5.95
N ASP A 56 7.79 21.97 6.76
CA ASP A 56 7.02 22.72 7.76
C ASP A 56 6.38 24.00 7.19
N LEU A 57 5.78 23.89 6.00
CA LEU A 57 5.18 25.05 5.31
C LEU A 57 3.83 25.42 5.95
N PRO A 58 3.52 26.71 6.08
CA PRO A 58 2.25 27.14 6.64
C PRO A 58 1.07 26.85 5.70
N GLY A 59 -0.12 26.64 6.27
CA GLY A 59 -1.39 26.46 5.55
C GLY A 59 -2.04 25.09 5.75
N PRO A 60 -3.20 24.83 5.12
CA PRO A 60 -3.86 23.52 5.17
C PRO A 60 -2.98 22.47 4.50
N LEU A 61 -3.01 21.22 4.98
CA LEU A 61 -2.22 20.13 4.41
C LEU A 61 -2.64 19.86 2.95
N HIS A 62 -3.94 19.66 2.74
CA HIS A 62 -4.57 19.48 1.43
C HIS A 62 -5.03 20.84 0.86
N GLY A 63 -4.15 21.50 0.11
CA GLY A 63 -4.37 22.86 -0.40
C GLY A 63 -4.87 22.86 -1.84
N LEU A 64 -4.21 23.64 -2.69
CA LEU A 64 -4.67 23.88 -4.07
C LEU A 64 -4.61 22.63 -4.94
N ALA A 65 -3.66 21.71 -4.70
CA ALA A 65 -3.56 20.47 -5.48
C ALA A 65 -4.79 19.59 -5.28
N HIS A 66 -5.46 19.71 -4.12
CA HIS A 66 -6.61 18.90 -3.75
C HIS A 66 -7.95 19.53 -4.17
N THR A 67 -7.97 20.15 -5.35
CA THR A 67 -9.17 20.78 -5.93
C THR A 67 -9.49 20.18 -7.29
N PHE A 68 -10.77 20.13 -7.67
CA PHE A 68 -11.16 19.67 -9.02
C PHE A 68 -10.69 20.63 -10.12
N ALA A 69 -10.51 21.92 -9.80
CA ALA A 69 -9.90 22.89 -10.71
C ALA A 69 -8.43 22.53 -10.99
N ALA A 70 -7.65 22.19 -9.95
CA ALA A 70 -6.29 21.69 -10.14
C ALA A 70 -6.28 20.36 -10.89
N ALA A 71 -7.21 19.44 -10.61
CA ALA A 71 -7.34 18.19 -11.37
C ALA A 71 -7.56 18.43 -12.87
N ALA A 72 -8.35 19.45 -13.23
CA ALA A 72 -8.62 19.81 -14.63
C ALA A 72 -7.41 20.44 -15.36
N VAL A 73 -6.46 21.03 -14.63
CA VAL A 73 -5.29 21.72 -15.21
C VAL A 73 -4.00 20.92 -15.03
N LEU A 74 -3.64 20.62 -13.77
CA LEU A 74 -2.43 19.88 -13.40
C LEU A 74 -2.53 18.39 -13.77
N GLY A 75 -3.73 17.80 -13.74
CA GLY A 75 -3.97 16.42 -14.16
C GLY A 75 -3.56 16.17 -15.62
N PRO A 76 -4.13 16.86 -16.62
CA PRO A 76 -3.67 16.75 -17.99
C PRO A 76 -2.18 17.07 -18.15
N ALA A 77 -1.68 18.14 -17.51
CA ALA A 77 -0.28 18.53 -17.62
C ALA A 77 0.69 17.43 -17.16
N THR A 78 0.39 16.79 -16.02
CA THR A 78 1.19 15.65 -15.52
C THR A 78 1.04 14.41 -16.40
N GLY A 79 -0.15 14.12 -16.90
CA GLY A 79 -0.35 13.06 -17.90
C GLY A 79 0.52 13.27 -19.15
N LEU A 80 0.57 14.50 -19.68
CA LEU A 80 1.43 14.86 -20.82
C LEU A 80 2.92 14.73 -20.48
N ALA A 81 3.34 15.08 -19.27
CA ALA A 81 4.71 14.86 -18.81
C ALA A 81 5.06 13.35 -18.76
N LEU A 82 4.14 12.52 -18.28
CA LEU A 82 4.29 11.05 -18.28
C LEU A 82 4.30 10.48 -19.71
N TYR A 83 3.55 11.08 -20.65
CA TYR A 83 3.64 10.73 -22.07
C TYR A 83 5.03 11.01 -22.64
N ALA A 84 5.63 12.16 -22.30
CA ALA A 84 7.00 12.47 -22.69
C ALA A 84 8.00 11.46 -22.10
N ALA A 85 7.76 11.01 -20.86
CA ALA A 85 8.57 10.00 -20.17
C ALA A 85 8.21 8.53 -20.51
N ARG A 86 7.26 8.27 -21.41
CA ARG A 86 6.71 6.92 -21.64
C ARG A 86 7.76 5.86 -22.00
N GLY A 87 8.82 6.25 -22.70
CA GLY A 87 9.92 5.33 -23.04
C GLY A 87 10.62 4.77 -21.79
N PHE A 88 10.78 5.59 -20.74
CA PHE A 88 11.35 5.19 -19.46
C PHE A 88 10.36 4.39 -18.61
N LEU A 89 9.06 4.70 -18.69
CA LEU A 89 8.01 4.05 -17.91
C LEU A 89 7.52 2.72 -18.50
N ARG A 90 7.83 2.45 -19.77
CA ARG A 90 7.38 1.24 -20.48
C ARG A 90 7.77 -0.08 -19.80
N PRO A 91 8.99 -0.28 -19.26
CA PRO A 91 9.34 -1.49 -18.53
C PRO A 91 8.44 -1.72 -17.32
N LEU A 92 8.08 -0.64 -16.60
CA LEU A 92 7.18 -0.70 -15.46
C LEU A 92 5.76 -1.10 -15.90
N SER A 93 5.24 -0.43 -16.94
CA SER A 93 3.92 -0.76 -17.52
C SER A 93 3.83 -2.23 -17.92
N ASN A 94 4.86 -2.75 -18.58
CA ASN A 94 4.92 -4.14 -19.03
C ASN A 94 5.05 -5.13 -17.88
N ALA A 95 5.84 -4.80 -16.84
CA ALA A 95 6.04 -5.67 -15.69
C ALA A 95 4.74 -5.91 -14.91
N PHE A 96 3.88 -4.88 -14.85
CA PHE A 96 2.59 -4.91 -14.17
C PHE A 96 1.40 -5.14 -15.11
N LEU A 97 1.63 -5.41 -16.41
CA LEU A 97 0.57 -5.51 -17.41
C LEU A 97 -0.45 -4.36 -17.34
N LEU A 98 0.02 -3.13 -17.11
CA LEU A 98 -0.87 -1.96 -17.06
C LEU A 98 -1.19 -1.47 -18.47
N GLU A 99 -1.74 -2.36 -19.28
CA GLU A 99 -2.08 -2.09 -20.67
C GLU A 99 -3.24 -1.08 -20.74
N GLY A 100 -3.01 0.03 -21.43
CA GLY A 100 -4.01 1.05 -21.66
C GLY A 100 -3.85 1.71 -23.01
N ALA A 101 -4.63 2.75 -23.26
CA ALA A 101 -4.49 3.53 -24.48
C ALA A 101 -3.16 4.34 -24.47
N GLU A 102 -2.48 4.38 -25.62
CA GLU A 102 -1.12 4.93 -25.77
C GLU A 102 -1.07 6.30 -26.49
N SER A 103 -2.24 6.91 -26.74
CA SER A 103 -2.31 8.23 -27.39
C SER A 103 -1.99 9.36 -26.42
N LEU A 104 -1.57 10.52 -26.94
CA LEU A 104 -1.37 11.73 -26.15
C LEU A 104 -2.62 12.08 -25.31
N GLY A 105 -3.80 11.98 -25.93
CA GLY A 105 -5.08 12.24 -25.28
C GLY A 105 -5.40 11.23 -24.17
N ALA A 106 -5.01 9.95 -24.32
CA ALA A 106 -5.20 8.94 -23.29
C ALA A 106 -4.36 9.20 -22.04
N TYR A 107 -3.14 9.72 -22.22
CA TYR A 107 -2.30 10.15 -21.10
C TYR A 107 -2.86 11.39 -20.41
N ALA A 108 -3.26 12.42 -21.17
CA ALA A 108 -3.87 13.62 -20.62
C ALA A 108 -5.16 13.30 -19.85
N LEU A 109 -6.03 12.45 -20.42
CA LEU A 109 -7.25 12.00 -19.77
C LEU A 109 -6.95 11.12 -18.55
N GLY A 110 -5.93 10.25 -18.63
CA GLY A 110 -5.48 9.44 -17.51
C GLY A 110 -5.00 10.30 -16.33
N GLY A 111 -4.21 11.33 -16.60
CA GLY A 111 -3.78 12.27 -15.57
C GLY A 111 -4.95 13.07 -14.97
N ALA A 112 -5.85 13.61 -15.80
CA ALA A 112 -7.04 14.31 -15.32
C ALA A 112 -7.94 13.41 -14.43
N ALA A 113 -8.25 12.21 -14.92
CA ALA A 113 -9.11 11.27 -14.21
C ALA A 113 -8.44 10.73 -12.94
N GLY A 114 -7.13 10.48 -12.96
CA GLY A 114 -6.39 9.99 -11.80
C GLY A 114 -6.35 11.05 -10.70
N TRP A 115 -6.07 12.30 -11.07
CA TRP A 115 -6.06 13.42 -10.13
C TRP A 115 -7.44 13.65 -9.53
N ALA A 116 -8.49 13.64 -10.36
CA ALA A 116 -9.87 13.80 -9.89
C ALA A 116 -10.29 12.65 -8.98
N LEU A 117 -9.89 11.40 -9.27
CA LEU A 117 -10.15 10.25 -8.40
C LEU A 117 -9.49 10.44 -7.04
N HIS A 118 -8.24 10.91 -6.98
CA HIS A 118 -7.54 11.17 -5.72
C HIS A 118 -8.29 12.21 -4.87
N VAL A 119 -8.63 13.37 -5.45
CA VAL A 119 -9.42 14.41 -4.75
C VAL A 119 -10.77 13.88 -4.28
N PHE A 120 -11.44 13.07 -5.10
CA PHE A 120 -12.71 12.44 -4.76
C PHE A 120 -12.58 11.44 -3.61
N MET A 121 -11.49 10.67 -3.56
CA MET A 121 -11.21 9.80 -2.44
C MET A 121 -11.02 10.65 -1.19
N ASP A 122 -10.18 11.67 -1.21
CA ASP A 122 -9.79 12.39 0.02
C ASP A 122 -10.88 13.28 0.63
N MET A 123 -11.76 13.84 -0.19
CA MET A 123 -12.75 14.83 0.30
C MET A 123 -13.67 14.33 1.44
N PRO A 124 -14.12 13.06 1.57
CA PRO A 124 -14.92 12.65 2.71
C PRO A 124 -14.14 12.57 4.03
N LEU A 125 -12.80 12.54 3.98
CA LEU A 125 -11.90 12.38 5.11
C LEU A 125 -11.45 13.71 5.71
N TYR A 126 -11.09 14.66 4.85
CA TYR A 126 -10.33 15.84 5.29
C TYR A 126 -11.23 17.08 5.41
N PRO A 127 -11.47 17.59 6.63
CA PRO A 127 -12.32 18.74 6.85
C PRO A 127 -11.72 20.04 6.30
N GLU A 128 -10.40 20.13 6.16
CA GLU A 128 -9.70 21.31 5.63
C GLU A 128 -9.69 21.39 4.10
N MET A 129 -10.02 20.29 3.40
CA MET A 129 -10.09 20.27 1.95
C MET A 129 -11.19 21.20 1.43
N LYS A 130 -10.90 21.91 0.34
CA LYS A 130 -11.86 22.75 -0.40
C LYS A 130 -11.96 22.26 -1.85
N PRO A 131 -12.59 21.10 -2.11
CA PRO A 131 -12.53 20.45 -3.43
C PRO A 131 -13.06 21.31 -4.58
N PHE A 132 -13.97 22.24 -4.28
CA PHE A 132 -14.60 23.15 -5.24
C PHE A 132 -14.11 24.61 -5.15
N TYR A 133 -12.92 24.85 -4.59
CA TYR A 133 -12.30 26.18 -4.52
C TYR A 133 -12.42 26.93 -5.87
N PRO A 134 -12.85 28.22 -5.90
CA PRO A 134 -12.97 29.15 -4.77
C PRO A 134 -14.27 29.05 -3.95
N LEU A 135 -15.16 28.10 -4.24
CA LEU A 135 -16.28 27.84 -3.35
C LEU A 135 -15.76 27.29 -2.03
N GLU A 136 -16.23 27.87 -0.95
CA GLU A 136 -15.82 27.50 0.40
C GLU A 136 -16.51 26.20 0.85
N GLY A 137 -15.81 25.42 1.68
CA GLY A 137 -16.31 24.21 2.31
C GLY A 137 -16.16 22.93 1.49
N ASN A 138 -16.61 21.83 2.12
CA ASN A 138 -16.54 20.48 1.60
C ASN A 138 -17.89 19.79 1.76
N PRO A 139 -18.75 19.79 0.73
CA PRO A 139 -20.12 19.28 0.84
C PRO A 139 -20.19 17.76 1.01
N LEU A 140 -19.07 17.06 0.83
CA LEU A 140 -18.98 15.60 0.88
C LEU A 140 -18.17 15.10 2.08
N LEU A 141 -17.87 15.99 3.03
CA LEU A 141 -17.23 15.64 4.30
C LEU A 141 -18.15 14.69 5.09
N LEU A 142 -17.68 13.47 5.32
CA LEU A 142 -18.42 12.47 6.12
C LEU A 142 -17.98 12.48 7.59
N ALA A 143 -16.77 12.97 7.88
CA ALA A 143 -16.20 13.05 9.24
C ALA A 143 -16.91 14.04 10.19
N SER A 144 -17.98 14.72 9.76
CA SER A 144 -18.74 15.69 10.57
C SER A 144 -20.02 15.13 11.21
N VAL A 145 -20.41 13.89 10.90
CA VAL A 145 -21.48 13.16 11.61
C VAL A 145 -20.86 12.49 12.84
N ASP A 146 -21.64 12.11 13.87
CA ASP A 146 -21.15 11.54 15.15
C ASP A 146 -19.87 10.69 14.94
N PRO A 147 -18.71 11.09 15.52
CA PRO A 147 -17.41 10.57 15.13
C PRO A 147 -17.38 9.04 15.11
N LEU A 148 -18.01 8.38 16.07
CA LEU A 148 -17.95 6.92 16.17
C LEU A 148 -18.65 6.24 14.98
N ASP A 149 -19.79 6.77 14.54
CA ASP A 149 -20.58 6.20 13.44
C ASP A 149 -20.01 6.60 12.06
N SER A 150 -19.49 7.83 11.92
CA SER A 150 -18.88 8.29 10.67
C SER A 150 -17.57 7.57 10.36
N TRP A 151 -16.72 7.35 11.38
CA TRP A 151 -15.42 6.70 11.19
C TRP A 151 -15.58 5.23 10.79
N LEU A 152 -16.52 4.52 11.42
CA LEU A 152 -16.84 3.15 11.04
C LEU A 152 -17.36 3.11 9.60
N GLY A 153 -18.36 3.93 9.25
CA GLY A 153 -18.93 3.95 7.91
C GLY A 153 -17.90 4.24 6.81
N VAL A 154 -17.04 5.24 7.03
CA VAL A 154 -15.99 5.61 6.06
C VAL A 154 -14.93 4.51 5.94
N ALA A 155 -14.46 3.93 7.05
CA ALA A 155 -13.48 2.84 7.01
C ALA A 155 -13.99 1.63 6.19
N TRP A 156 -15.25 1.22 6.38
CA TRP A 156 -15.84 0.12 5.60
C TRP A 156 -15.89 0.40 4.10
N VAL A 157 -16.23 1.63 3.70
CA VAL A 157 -16.25 2.01 2.28
C VAL A 157 -14.85 1.92 1.68
N TYR A 158 -13.85 2.40 2.40
CA TYR A 158 -12.46 2.37 1.96
C TYR A 158 -11.90 0.95 1.88
N ASP A 159 -12.20 0.11 2.86
CA ASP A 159 -11.84 -1.30 2.84
C ASP A 159 -12.53 -2.06 1.70
N LEU A 160 -13.78 -1.71 1.38
CA LEU A 160 -14.47 -2.25 0.22
C LEU A 160 -13.83 -1.80 -1.10
N VAL A 161 -13.40 -0.54 -1.20
CA VAL A 161 -12.66 -0.03 -2.37
C VAL A 161 -11.31 -0.72 -2.51
N LEU A 162 -10.60 -0.89 -1.38
CA LEU A 162 -9.36 -1.66 -1.29
C LEU A 162 -9.58 -3.07 -1.82
N ALA A 163 -10.57 -3.77 -1.26
CA ALA A 163 -10.99 -5.12 -1.64
C ALA A 163 -11.25 -5.23 -3.15
N SER A 164 -12.09 -4.32 -3.66
CA SER A 164 -12.58 -4.36 -5.02
C SER A 164 -11.47 -4.05 -6.03
N GLY A 165 -10.58 -3.11 -5.71
CA GLY A 165 -9.48 -2.71 -6.60
C GLY A 165 -8.47 -3.81 -6.87
N PHE A 166 -7.97 -4.43 -5.80
CA PHE A 166 -7.04 -5.54 -5.96
C PHE A 166 -7.72 -6.78 -6.55
N PHE A 167 -8.99 -7.05 -6.22
CA PHE A 167 -9.75 -8.11 -6.87
C PHE A 167 -9.88 -7.89 -8.37
N ALA A 168 -10.30 -6.68 -8.79
CA ALA A 168 -10.45 -6.31 -10.19
C ALA A 168 -9.12 -6.47 -10.95
N TYR A 169 -8.01 -6.06 -10.34
CA TYR A 169 -6.68 -6.21 -10.93
C TYR A 169 -6.23 -7.68 -10.99
N ALA A 170 -6.44 -8.47 -9.94
CA ALA A 170 -6.10 -9.89 -9.94
C ALA A 170 -6.91 -10.66 -10.99
N ALA A 171 -8.21 -10.36 -11.12
CA ALA A 171 -9.06 -10.90 -12.18
C ALA A 171 -8.55 -10.46 -13.57
N TYR A 172 -8.18 -9.19 -13.74
CA TYR A 172 -7.57 -8.69 -14.98
C TYR A 172 -6.29 -9.47 -15.34
N LEU A 173 -5.39 -9.70 -14.37
CA LEU A 173 -4.17 -10.49 -14.59
C LEU A 173 -4.53 -11.93 -14.98
N TYR A 174 -5.46 -12.57 -14.28
CA TYR A 174 -5.91 -13.93 -14.59
C TYR A 174 -6.37 -14.06 -16.05
N PHE A 175 -7.23 -13.16 -16.52
CA PHE A 175 -7.73 -13.19 -17.89
C PHE A 175 -6.67 -12.80 -18.92
N SER A 176 -5.79 -11.85 -18.61
CA SER A 176 -4.73 -11.41 -19.53
C SER A 176 -3.66 -12.49 -19.74
N TYR A 177 -3.49 -13.41 -18.78
CA TYR A 177 -2.59 -14.56 -18.92
C TYR A 177 -3.26 -15.83 -19.48
N GLY A 178 -4.58 -15.82 -19.67
CA GLY A 178 -5.44 -16.97 -19.98
C GLY A 178 -5.37 -17.56 -21.39
N GLY A 179 -4.25 -17.42 -22.09
CA GLY A 179 -4.05 -17.98 -23.44
C GLY A 179 -3.18 -19.25 -23.53
N GLY A 180 -2.52 -19.72 -22.46
CA GLY A 180 -1.73 -20.95 -22.57
C GLY A 180 -0.77 -21.37 -21.44
N GLY A 181 -0.84 -20.80 -20.24
CA GLY A 181 0.09 -21.18 -19.16
C GLY A 181 -0.60 -21.34 -17.81
N SER A 182 -0.84 -22.58 -17.39
CA SER A 182 -1.44 -22.95 -16.10
C SER A 182 -0.81 -22.21 -14.91
N GLY A 183 0.51 -22.00 -14.90
CA GLY A 183 1.21 -21.37 -13.79
C GLY A 183 0.90 -19.88 -13.54
N ARG A 184 0.50 -19.11 -14.56
CA ARG A 184 0.24 -17.66 -14.41
C ARG A 184 -1.19 -17.38 -13.99
N ALA A 185 -2.14 -18.14 -14.53
CA ALA A 185 -3.52 -18.17 -14.04
C ALA A 185 -3.56 -18.55 -12.56
N ALA A 186 -2.73 -19.54 -12.19
CA ALA A 186 -2.58 -19.97 -10.82
C ALA A 186 -1.97 -18.86 -9.94
N ALA A 187 -0.92 -18.14 -10.38
CA ALA A 187 -0.37 -16.98 -9.67
C ALA A 187 -1.35 -15.81 -9.51
N GLY A 188 -2.27 -15.59 -10.46
CA GLY A 188 -3.34 -14.60 -10.34
C GLY A 188 -4.38 -14.98 -9.28
N LEU A 189 -4.87 -16.22 -9.31
CA LEU A 189 -5.78 -16.79 -8.30
C LEU A 189 -5.19 -16.78 -6.90
N ALA A 190 -3.90 -17.04 -6.84
CA ALA A 190 -3.08 -17.08 -5.65
C ALA A 190 -2.94 -15.70 -4.99
N LEU A 191 -2.60 -14.67 -5.78
CA LEU A 191 -2.60 -13.28 -5.33
C LEU A 191 -4.00 -12.85 -4.88
N MET A 192 -5.04 -13.25 -5.62
CA MET A 192 -6.44 -12.97 -5.28
C MET A 192 -6.84 -13.60 -3.94
N ALA A 193 -6.43 -14.86 -3.70
CA ALA A 193 -6.72 -15.58 -2.46
C ALA A 193 -5.95 -15.01 -1.26
N SER A 194 -4.66 -14.68 -1.41
CA SER A 194 -3.86 -14.00 -0.39
C SER A 194 -4.40 -12.60 -0.07
N PHE A 195 -4.92 -11.90 -1.08
CA PHE A 195 -5.52 -10.59 -0.92
C PHE A 195 -6.84 -10.67 -0.14
N PHE A 196 -7.79 -11.51 -0.54
CA PHE A 196 -9.04 -11.70 0.21
C PHE A 196 -8.78 -12.17 1.63
N ALA A 197 -7.81 -13.07 1.81
CA ALA A 197 -7.35 -13.48 3.12
C ALA A 197 -6.91 -12.30 3.99
N SER A 198 -6.19 -11.31 3.45
CA SER A 198 -5.73 -10.14 4.20
C SER A 198 -6.85 -9.12 4.52
N VAL A 199 -7.81 -8.91 3.60
CA VAL A 199 -8.95 -8.01 3.80
C VAL A 199 -9.99 -8.60 4.75
N PHE A 200 -10.31 -9.88 4.61
CA PHE A 200 -11.25 -10.55 5.53
C PHE A 200 -10.69 -10.62 6.96
N ALA A 201 -9.38 -10.52 7.05
CA ALA A 201 -8.65 -10.59 8.28
C ALA A 201 -8.59 -9.27 9.08
N THR A 202 -8.74 -8.12 8.42
CA THR A 202 -8.95 -6.83 9.12
C THR A 202 -10.38 -6.72 9.67
N ALA A 203 -11.35 -7.39 9.04
CA ALA A 203 -12.76 -7.32 9.42
C ALA A 203 -13.20 -8.29 10.55
N VAL A 204 -12.48 -9.39 10.81
CA VAL A 204 -12.98 -10.49 11.68
C VAL A 204 -12.04 -10.87 12.85
N GLY A 205 -11.04 -10.04 13.15
CA GLY A 205 -10.15 -10.25 14.30
C GLY A 205 -9.00 -11.25 14.06
N GLN A 206 -7.99 -11.19 14.93
CA GLN A 206 -6.65 -11.76 14.71
C GLN A 206 -6.56 -13.29 14.53
N SER A 207 -7.57 -14.05 14.92
CA SER A 207 -7.63 -15.50 14.70
C SER A 207 -8.02 -15.85 13.26
N VAL A 208 -8.80 -14.99 12.60
CA VAL A 208 -9.18 -15.15 11.19
C VAL A 208 -8.06 -14.67 10.26
N LEU A 209 -7.22 -13.73 10.70
CA LEU A 209 -5.93 -13.36 10.08
C LEU A 209 -5.06 -14.58 9.77
N LEU A 210 -4.86 -15.45 10.76
CA LEU A 210 -4.01 -16.62 10.58
C LEU A 210 -4.61 -17.62 9.61
N LEU A 211 -5.92 -17.88 9.71
CA LEU A 211 -6.60 -18.86 8.86
C LEU A 211 -6.72 -18.39 7.41
N GLY A 212 -7.12 -17.14 7.20
CA GLY A 212 -7.17 -16.52 5.88
C GLY A 212 -5.79 -16.54 5.23
N ALA A 213 -4.76 -16.03 5.93
CA ALA A 213 -3.39 -16.02 5.41
C ALA A 213 -2.93 -17.44 5.04
N LEU A 214 -3.17 -18.44 5.89
CA LEU A 214 -2.83 -19.84 5.62
C LEU A 214 -3.57 -20.41 4.41
N VAL A 215 -4.85 -20.09 4.21
CA VAL A 215 -5.65 -20.53 3.06
C VAL A 215 -5.22 -19.84 1.77
N GLY A 216 -5.01 -18.52 1.78
CA GLY A 216 -4.53 -17.76 0.62
C GLY A 216 -3.13 -18.21 0.18
N VAL A 217 -2.25 -18.44 1.15
CA VAL A 217 -0.94 -19.09 1.00
C VAL A 217 -1.12 -20.49 0.39
N PHE A 218 -1.95 -21.36 0.97
CA PHE A 218 -2.14 -22.73 0.46
C PHE A 218 -2.63 -22.75 -0.99
N LEU A 219 -3.56 -21.87 -1.36
CA LEU A 219 -4.05 -21.72 -2.72
C LEU A 219 -2.95 -21.16 -3.64
N PHE A 220 -2.12 -20.22 -3.14
CA PHE A 220 -0.96 -19.69 -3.85
C PHE A 220 0.11 -20.74 -4.15
N TYR A 221 0.33 -21.64 -3.20
CA TYR A 221 1.31 -22.71 -3.34
C TYR A 221 0.82 -23.90 -4.15
N SER A 222 -0.47 -24.23 -4.07
CA SER A 222 -1.12 -25.22 -4.95
C SER A 222 -1.07 -24.78 -6.42
N ALA A 223 -1.18 -23.46 -6.63
CA ALA A 223 -1.00 -22.82 -7.91
C ALA A 223 0.45 -22.92 -8.46
N LEU A 224 1.45 -22.71 -7.60
CA LEU A 224 2.88 -22.82 -7.96
C LEU A 224 3.37 -24.26 -8.11
N TRP A 225 2.72 -25.23 -7.46
CA TRP A 225 3.02 -26.66 -7.55
C TRP A 225 2.99 -27.15 -9.00
N GLY A 226 2.03 -26.65 -9.79
CA GLY A 226 1.92 -26.96 -11.22
C GLY A 226 2.99 -26.28 -12.09
N ALA A 227 3.77 -25.32 -11.56
CA ALA A 227 4.58 -24.41 -12.36
C ALA A 227 6.11 -24.48 -12.12
N ALA A 228 6.61 -24.86 -10.92
CA ALA A 228 8.01 -24.58 -10.57
C ALA A 228 8.85 -25.70 -9.91
N GLY A 229 8.29 -26.89 -9.64
CA GLY A 229 9.04 -28.02 -9.08
C GLY A 229 9.47 -27.88 -7.60
N ARG A 230 10.04 -28.97 -7.03
CA ARG A 230 10.21 -29.23 -5.58
C ARG A 230 11.08 -28.22 -4.79
N GLY A 231 11.97 -27.47 -5.45
CA GLY A 231 12.90 -26.55 -4.76
C GLY A 231 12.24 -25.27 -4.23
N VAL A 232 11.24 -24.75 -4.95
CA VAL A 232 10.48 -23.55 -4.54
C VAL A 232 9.62 -23.83 -3.30
N PHE A 233 9.14 -25.07 -3.17
CA PHE A 233 8.33 -25.54 -2.05
C PHE A 233 9.07 -25.47 -0.71
N LEU A 234 10.34 -25.91 -0.66
CA LEU A 234 11.12 -25.92 0.58
C LEU A 234 11.50 -24.51 1.07
N ALA A 235 11.84 -23.60 0.15
CA ALA A 235 12.17 -22.22 0.50
C ALA A 235 10.93 -21.43 0.98
N ALA A 236 9.78 -21.70 0.38
CA ALA A 236 8.50 -21.15 0.80
C ALA A 236 8.03 -21.69 2.16
N ALA A 237 8.12 -23.01 2.38
CA ALA A 237 7.80 -23.64 3.66
C ALA A 237 8.71 -23.10 4.79
N ALA A 238 9.99 -22.87 4.50
CA ALA A 238 10.92 -22.24 5.44
C ALA A 238 10.52 -20.79 5.76
N THR A 239 10.14 -19.99 4.76
CA THR A 239 9.70 -18.60 4.95
C THR A 239 8.41 -18.52 5.77
N LEU A 240 7.46 -19.43 5.54
CA LEU A 240 6.21 -19.53 6.29
C LEU A 240 6.43 -19.99 7.73
N LEU A 241 7.32 -20.97 7.95
CA LEU A 241 7.70 -21.40 9.28
C LEU A 241 8.34 -20.25 10.06
N SER A 242 9.22 -19.47 9.42
CA SER A 242 9.83 -18.28 10.00
C SER A 242 8.80 -17.20 10.33
N ALA A 243 7.89 -16.86 9.41
CA ALA A 243 6.84 -15.87 9.66
C ALA A 243 5.88 -16.31 10.78
N SER A 244 5.50 -17.59 10.81
CA SER A 244 4.60 -18.15 11.83
C SER A 244 5.26 -18.22 13.20
N LEU A 245 6.54 -18.58 13.28
CA LEU A 245 7.33 -18.57 14.52
C LEU A 245 7.52 -17.15 15.05
N LEU A 246 7.73 -16.15 14.18
CA LEU A 246 7.84 -14.75 14.58
C LEU A 246 6.52 -14.20 15.13
N LEU A 247 5.38 -14.55 14.52
CA LEU A 247 4.06 -14.20 15.03
C LEU A 247 3.75 -14.90 16.37
N LEU A 248 4.23 -16.13 16.56
CA LEU A 248 4.12 -16.84 17.83
C LEU A 248 4.98 -16.19 18.93
N VAL A 249 6.22 -15.81 18.62
CA VAL A 249 7.12 -15.08 19.54
C VAL A 249 6.54 -13.72 19.92
N ARG A 250 5.95 -12.98 18.96
CA ARG A 250 5.20 -11.73 19.21
C ARG A 250 4.13 -11.92 20.29
N ARG A 251 3.38 -13.03 20.22
CA ARG A 251 2.29 -13.34 21.16
C ARG A 251 2.78 -13.78 22.55
N LEU A 252 3.92 -14.46 22.62
CA LEU A 252 4.42 -15.03 23.88
C LEU A 252 5.26 -14.04 24.71
N VAL A 253 5.83 -13.00 24.11
CA VAL A 253 6.83 -12.13 24.77
C VAL A 253 6.29 -10.75 25.18
N PHE A 254 5.23 -10.23 24.54
CA PHE A 254 4.85 -8.81 24.68
C PHE A 254 3.36 -8.59 24.99
N GLY A 255 2.88 -9.15 26.11
CA GLY A 255 1.47 -9.05 26.53
C GLY A 255 0.99 -7.64 26.93
N ASP A 256 1.88 -6.79 27.48
CA ASP A 256 1.49 -5.48 28.03
C ASP A 256 2.14 -4.28 27.29
N PHE A 257 2.94 -4.52 26.25
CA PHE A 257 3.64 -3.49 25.45
C PHE A 257 2.88 -3.18 24.14
N GLU A 258 1.55 -3.20 24.22
CA GLU A 258 0.67 -3.37 23.06
C GLU A 258 0.34 -2.04 22.35
N VAL A 259 0.40 -0.88 23.00
CA VAL A 259 -0.05 0.38 22.37
C VAL A 259 1.03 1.05 21.50
N PHE A 260 2.29 1.02 21.96
CA PHE A 260 3.40 1.70 21.27
C PHE A 260 3.89 0.94 20.04
N ILE A 261 3.97 -0.39 20.11
CA ILE A 261 4.39 -1.21 18.97
C ILE A 261 3.23 -1.42 18.00
N THR A 262 1.96 -1.44 18.43
CA THR A 262 0.86 -1.65 17.47
C THR A 262 0.71 -0.50 16.49
N SER A 263 1.01 0.75 16.87
CA SER A 263 1.05 1.87 15.93
C SER A 263 2.30 1.86 15.02
N PHE A 264 3.47 1.56 15.58
CA PHE A 264 4.71 1.56 14.81
C PHE A 264 4.86 0.33 13.88
N VAL A 265 4.34 -0.83 14.31
CA VAL A 265 4.44 -2.10 13.59
C VAL A 265 3.17 -2.39 12.77
N SER A 266 1.99 -1.83 13.05
CA SER A 266 0.87 -2.02 12.10
C SER A 266 1.20 -1.41 10.74
N ASP A 267 1.74 -0.20 10.72
CA ASP A 267 1.79 0.56 9.48
C ASP A 267 3.04 0.25 8.66
N GLU A 268 4.21 0.20 9.29
CA GLU A 268 5.49 -0.16 8.63
C GLU A 268 5.55 -1.66 8.26
N PHE A 269 5.00 -2.55 9.10
CA PHE A 269 5.02 -4.00 8.81
C PHE A 269 3.97 -4.38 7.76
N TYR A 270 2.81 -3.71 7.72
CA TYR A 270 1.85 -3.85 6.64
C TYR A 270 2.55 -3.53 5.33
N VAL A 271 3.12 -2.34 5.20
CA VAL A 271 3.88 -1.88 4.03
C VAL A 271 5.01 -2.86 3.65
N ALA A 272 5.86 -3.29 4.61
CA ALA A 272 6.95 -4.22 4.34
C ALA A 272 6.47 -5.61 3.86
N SER A 273 5.35 -6.10 4.40
CA SER A 273 4.77 -7.39 3.99
C SER A 273 4.20 -7.37 2.56
N TRP A 274 3.83 -6.20 2.04
CA TRP A 274 3.42 -6.01 0.64
C TRP A 274 4.60 -5.90 -0.33
N TYR A 275 5.72 -5.32 0.11
CA TYR A 275 6.92 -5.19 -0.74
C TYR A 275 7.54 -6.53 -1.09
N VAL A 276 7.50 -7.53 -0.19
CA VAL A 276 8.13 -8.83 -0.44
C VAL A 276 7.47 -9.59 -1.61
N PRO A 277 6.14 -9.77 -1.69
CA PRO A 277 5.47 -10.36 -2.84
C PRO A 277 5.63 -9.54 -4.13
N LEU A 278 5.63 -8.20 -4.04
CA LEU A 278 5.81 -7.32 -5.20
C LEU A 278 7.23 -7.42 -5.78
N VAL A 279 8.26 -7.37 -4.92
CA VAL A 279 9.66 -7.55 -5.31
C VAL A 279 9.90 -8.97 -5.83
N ALA A 280 9.30 -9.99 -5.21
CA ALA A 280 9.38 -11.37 -5.70
C ALA A 280 8.70 -11.52 -7.06
N GLY A 281 7.49 -10.97 -7.23
CA GLY A 281 6.77 -10.96 -8.50
C GLY A 281 7.56 -10.23 -9.59
N PHE A 282 8.12 -9.05 -9.29
CA PHE A 282 8.99 -8.29 -10.17
C PHE A 282 10.27 -9.05 -10.54
N ALA A 283 10.92 -9.69 -9.57
CA ALA A 283 12.13 -10.49 -9.80
C ALA A 283 11.86 -11.71 -10.70
N LEU A 284 10.69 -12.32 -10.58
CA LEU A 284 10.26 -13.47 -11.40
C LEU A 284 9.86 -13.06 -12.83
N THR A 285 9.34 -11.84 -13.02
CA THR A 285 8.92 -11.36 -14.34
C THR A 285 10.01 -10.61 -15.10
N TRP A 286 11.03 -10.06 -14.43
CA TRP A 286 12.07 -9.24 -15.05
C TRP A 286 13.03 -10.03 -15.97
N PRO A 287 13.11 -9.72 -17.28
CA PRO A 287 13.90 -10.49 -18.24
C PRO A 287 15.40 -10.58 -17.95
N ALA A 288 15.99 -9.54 -17.34
CA ALA A 288 17.42 -9.53 -17.02
C ALA A 288 17.75 -10.48 -15.84
N LEU A 289 16.82 -10.65 -14.90
CA LEU A 289 16.99 -11.51 -13.73
C LEU A 289 16.84 -13.00 -14.09
N ARG A 290 16.12 -13.32 -15.17
CA ARG A 290 16.08 -14.69 -15.72
C ARG A 290 17.44 -15.17 -16.22
N ARG A 291 18.33 -14.25 -16.64
CA ARG A 291 19.69 -14.58 -17.10
C ARG A 291 20.65 -14.92 -15.96
N VAL A 292 20.32 -14.50 -14.73
CA VAL A 292 21.15 -14.68 -13.55
C VAL A 292 21.11 -16.14 -13.03
N GLY A 293 20.15 -16.94 -13.51
CA GLY A 293 19.94 -18.32 -13.11
C GLY A 293 19.24 -18.42 -11.76
N ALA A 294 18.28 -19.34 -11.65
CA ALA A 294 17.45 -19.51 -10.45
C ALA A 294 18.25 -19.54 -9.13
N PRO A 295 19.40 -20.25 -9.01
CA PRO A 295 20.12 -20.35 -7.74
C PRO A 295 20.68 -19.01 -7.23
N ARG A 296 21.11 -18.12 -8.13
CA ARG A 296 21.65 -16.81 -7.76
C ARG A 296 20.53 -15.83 -7.44
N LEU A 297 19.39 -15.92 -8.14
CA LEU A 297 18.19 -15.17 -7.81
C LEU A 297 17.70 -15.49 -6.39
N TRP A 298 17.76 -16.77 -6.01
CA TRP A 298 17.47 -17.25 -4.65
C TRP A 298 18.43 -16.70 -3.60
N LEU A 299 19.72 -16.60 -3.92
CA LEU A 299 20.71 -16.01 -3.02
C LEU A 299 20.41 -14.53 -2.75
N TYR A 300 20.06 -13.78 -3.80
CA TYR A 300 19.74 -12.35 -3.68
C TYR A 300 18.43 -12.10 -2.93
N ALA A 301 17.38 -12.87 -3.22
CA ALA A 301 16.10 -12.75 -2.52
C ALA A 301 16.24 -13.15 -1.04
N THR A 302 16.98 -14.22 -0.74
CA THR A 302 17.27 -14.65 0.64
C THR A 302 18.11 -13.61 1.36
N ALA A 303 19.16 -13.07 0.73
CA ALA A 303 20.01 -12.04 1.34
C ALA A 303 19.22 -10.75 1.62
N ALA A 304 18.36 -10.33 0.70
CA ALA A 304 17.49 -9.17 0.89
C ALA A 304 16.47 -9.41 2.02
N GLY A 305 15.86 -10.59 2.08
CA GLY A 305 14.96 -10.98 3.16
C GLY A 305 15.64 -11.02 4.52
N VAL A 306 16.84 -11.60 4.61
CA VAL A 306 17.65 -11.65 5.84
C VAL A 306 18.08 -10.25 6.26
N ALA A 307 18.54 -9.39 5.33
CA ALA A 307 18.91 -8.01 5.64
C ALA A 307 17.71 -7.19 6.15
N THR A 308 16.55 -7.34 5.52
CA THR A 308 15.30 -6.69 5.96
C THR A 308 14.90 -7.15 7.35
N LEU A 309 14.96 -8.47 7.61
CA LEU A 309 14.68 -9.04 8.94
C LEU A 309 15.67 -8.51 9.99
N TRP A 310 16.95 -8.40 9.64
CA TRP A 310 17.99 -7.85 10.53
C TRP A 310 17.77 -6.38 10.86
N ILE A 311 17.36 -5.57 9.88
CA ILE A 311 17.06 -4.14 10.08
C ILE A 311 15.84 -3.98 10.99
N LEU A 312 14.78 -4.77 10.76
CA LEU A 312 13.55 -4.70 11.55
C LEU A 312 13.75 -5.19 12.99
N VAL A 313 14.40 -6.35 13.18
CA VAL A 313 14.68 -6.90 14.51
C VAL A 313 15.73 -6.08 15.24
N GLY A 314 16.81 -5.69 14.56
CA GLY A 314 17.87 -4.85 15.12
C GLY A 314 17.35 -3.46 15.51
N GLY A 315 16.53 -2.83 14.65
CA GLY A 315 15.88 -1.56 14.93
C GLY A 315 14.92 -1.63 16.12
N ALA A 316 14.11 -2.69 16.21
CA ALA A 316 13.21 -2.90 17.35
C ALA A 316 13.97 -3.10 18.67
N LEU A 317 15.04 -3.90 18.67
CA LEU A 317 15.86 -4.13 19.86
C LEU A 317 16.60 -2.85 20.30
N LEU A 318 17.10 -2.05 19.35
CA LEU A 318 17.74 -0.77 19.62
C LEU A 318 16.75 0.23 20.24
N ALA A 319 15.53 0.31 19.71
CA ALA A 319 14.47 1.17 20.22
C ALA A 319 14.06 0.78 21.65
N VAL A 320 13.89 -0.52 21.94
CA VAL A 320 13.61 -1.02 23.30
C VAL A 320 14.76 -0.68 24.26
N GLY A 321 16.00 -0.86 23.83
CA GLY A 321 17.19 -0.50 24.62
C GLY A 321 17.27 1.00 24.94
N LEU A 322 17.01 1.86 23.95
CA LEU A 322 16.96 3.32 24.12
C LEU A 322 15.85 3.75 25.07
N LEU A 323 14.65 3.18 24.95
CA LEU A 323 13.52 3.49 25.84
C LEU A 323 13.78 3.01 27.28
N GLY A 324 14.42 1.86 27.45
CA GLY A 324 14.91 1.38 28.76
C GLY A 324 15.96 2.32 29.38
N LEU A 325 16.87 2.86 28.55
CA LEU A 325 17.88 3.82 29.01
C LEU A 325 17.24 5.17 29.39
N LEU A 326 16.29 5.66 28.59
CA LEU A 326 15.61 6.93 28.84
C LEU A 326 14.68 6.87 30.06
N SER A 327 14.04 5.72 30.31
CA SER A 327 13.18 5.51 31.48
C SER A 327 13.97 5.31 32.78
N SER A 328 15.24 4.90 32.70
CA SER A 328 16.14 4.77 33.85
C SER A 328 16.91 6.05 34.18
N LEU A 329 16.85 7.08 33.33
CA LEU A 329 17.39 8.40 33.67
C LEU A 329 16.63 9.00 34.86
N PRO A 330 17.31 9.42 35.94
CA PRO A 330 16.67 10.03 37.09
C PRO A 330 15.87 11.27 36.66
N ARG A 331 14.57 11.34 37.01
CA ARG A 331 13.69 12.51 36.79
C ARG A 331 14.08 13.73 37.67
N ARG A 332 15.38 14.01 37.81
CA ARG A 332 15.91 15.09 38.66
C ARG A 332 15.77 16.49 38.05
N LEU A 333 15.25 16.61 36.82
CA LEU A 333 15.05 17.90 36.16
C LEU A 333 13.63 18.47 36.28
N ALA A 334 12.66 17.72 36.81
CA ALA A 334 11.27 18.19 36.91
C ALA A 334 10.90 18.85 38.26
N ALA A 335 11.80 18.86 39.25
CA ALA A 335 11.51 19.38 40.60
C ALA A 335 12.26 20.67 40.98
N GLY A 336 13.01 21.28 40.05
CA GLY A 336 13.90 22.42 40.33
C GLY A 336 13.29 23.81 40.10
N GLY A 337 11.97 23.97 40.14
CA GLY A 337 11.29 25.20 39.71
C GLY A 337 10.16 25.67 40.64
N GLN A 338 10.35 25.61 41.96
CA GLN A 338 9.61 26.43 42.92
C GLN A 338 10.57 26.82 44.06
N ALA A 339 11.31 27.90 43.84
CA ALA A 339 11.95 28.71 44.86
C ALA A 339 11.97 30.16 44.37
#